data_AF-A0A7W1GVB3-F1
#
_entry.id   AF-A0A7W1GVB3-F1
#
_cell.length_a   1.000
_cell.length_b   1.000
_cell.length_c   1.000
_cell.angle_alpha   90.00
_cell.angle_beta   90.00
_cell.angle_gamma   90.00
#
_symmetry.space_group_name_H-M   'P 1'
#
loop_
_entity.id
_entity.type
_entity.pdbx_description
1 polymer ?
#
loop_
_entity_poly.entity_id
_entity_poly.type
_entity_poly.pdbx_seq_one_letter_code
_entity_poly.pdbx_strand_id
1 'polypeptide(L)'
;MIVEPNESNFYMNNEPSSSQKKRMSFFNRFYSKIESMPKLIEKAIVVDKTLSVYFADLQKDVAIVLEELNVEKEKLLKEFDGYLLPAAQEVIDELADDANKLKNTLENSLDNIESISKQDWKEHAKNWAQLYSRLQDHKGLVEKIIIVASHRIRASIHEDIRVINLYQNQSVARMTEEGGESSDIEQRLESAIQEPLKELERELSELKDDQIKKTSIKQTSEWIANLQQKRKEYSDQIFMRIDSIAKEELEDVHYYAGSHTELEEEIRFMEMHELKPLIEQVDNLNWNNEQAVQSVKSHLNELKDHLDQLNIDRLPKVLKSKLNMLDQKIINLIERVK
;
A
#
# COMPACT_ATOMS: atom_id res chain seq x y z
N MET A 1 42.53 12.76 -21.48
CA MET A 1 42.18 11.71 -22.45
C MET A 1 40.91 11.05 -21.96
N ILE A 2 39.79 11.44 -22.56
CA ILE A 2 38.47 10.87 -22.27
C ILE A 2 38.35 9.67 -23.20
N VAL A 3 38.23 8.48 -22.63
CA VAL A 3 37.91 7.28 -23.39
C VAL A 3 36.40 7.26 -23.53
N GLU A 4 35.92 7.65 -24.71
CA GLU A 4 34.51 7.48 -25.07
C GLU A 4 34.17 5.98 -25.12
N PRO A 5 33.05 5.54 -24.53
CA PRO A 5 32.58 4.18 -24.72
C PRO A 5 32.00 4.04 -26.13
N ASN A 6 32.55 3.06 -26.85
CA ASN A 6 32.14 2.57 -28.16
C ASN A 6 30.61 2.35 -28.22
N GLU A 7 29.89 3.30 -28.80
CA GLU A 7 28.56 3.06 -29.36
C GLU A 7 28.73 2.28 -30.66
N SER A 8 28.80 0.95 -30.55
CA SER A 8 28.86 0.07 -31.72
C SER A 8 27.93 -1.12 -31.54
N ASN A 9 26.96 -1.18 -32.45
CA ASN A 9 26.23 -2.36 -32.91
C ASN A 9 25.16 -2.98 -31.98
N PHE A 10 23.97 -2.36 -31.99
CA PHE A 10 22.70 -3.07 -31.77
C PHE A 10 21.70 -2.77 -32.92
N TYR A 11 22.16 -2.92 -34.17
CA TYR A 11 21.26 -3.17 -35.29
C TYR A 11 21.53 -4.59 -35.79
N MET A 12 21.09 -5.59 -35.04
CA MET A 12 20.90 -6.92 -35.62
C MET A 12 19.64 -6.87 -36.48
N ASN A 13 19.84 -6.53 -37.76
CA ASN A 13 18.99 -7.03 -38.84
C ASN A 13 19.16 -8.56 -38.88
N ASN A 14 18.53 -9.26 -37.95
CA ASN A 14 18.47 -10.72 -37.99
C ASN A 14 17.50 -11.11 -39.09
N GLU A 15 18.01 -11.68 -40.18
CA GLU A 15 17.16 -12.36 -41.15
C GLU A 15 16.27 -13.37 -40.41
N PRO A 16 14.96 -13.43 -40.71
CA PRO A 16 14.08 -14.35 -40.02
C PRO A 16 14.56 -15.79 -40.24
N SER A 17 14.71 -16.53 -39.15
CA SER A 17 15.11 -17.94 -39.16
C SER A 17 14.21 -18.76 -40.08
N SER A 18 14.69 -19.92 -40.54
CA SER A 18 13.88 -20.84 -41.36
C SER A 18 12.56 -21.25 -40.69
N SER A 19 12.51 -21.23 -39.35
CA SER A 19 11.30 -21.46 -38.57
C SER A 19 10.33 -20.26 -38.61
N GLN A 20 10.83 -19.02 -38.49
CA GLN A 20 10.03 -17.80 -38.58
C GLN A 20 9.45 -17.59 -39.99
N LYS A 21 10.25 -17.87 -41.03
CA LYS A 21 9.78 -17.83 -42.44
C LYS A 21 8.61 -18.80 -42.69
N LYS A 22 8.65 -20.01 -42.11
CA LYS A 22 7.55 -20.99 -42.20
C LYS A 22 6.29 -20.49 -41.49
N ARG A 23 6.41 -19.99 -40.26
CA ARG A 23 5.27 -19.43 -39.49
C ARG A 23 4.63 -18.24 -40.21
N MET A 24 5.43 -17.30 -40.71
CA MET A 24 4.94 -16.17 -41.49
C MET A 24 4.17 -16.62 -42.74
N SER A 25 4.66 -17.66 -43.43
CA SER A 25 3.96 -18.21 -44.59
C SER A 25 2.62 -18.87 -44.23
N PHE A 26 2.55 -19.50 -43.05
CA PHE A 26 1.32 -20.13 -42.55
C PHE A 26 0.29 -19.06 -42.15
N PHE A 27 0.68 -18.06 -41.37
CA PHE A 27 -0.20 -16.95 -40.98
C PHE A 27 -0.74 -16.18 -42.18
N ASN A 28 0.10 -15.92 -43.19
CA ASN A 28 -0.35 -15.28 -44.43
C ASN A 28 -1.40 -16.13 -45.17
N ARG A 29 -1.22 -17.46 -45.20
CA ARG A 29 -2.22 -18.37 -45.80
C ARG A 29 -3.52 -18.37 -44.99
N PHE A 30 -3.44 -18.43 -43.67
CA PHE A 30 -4.60 -18.38 -42.78
C PHE A 30 -5.37 -17.07 -42.94
N TYR A 31 -4.68 -15.93 -42.91
CA TYR A 31 -5.25 -14.61 -43.16
C TYR A 31 -5.96 -14.54 -44.52
N SER A 32 -5.29 -14.97 -45.59
CA SER A 32 -5.88 -14.99 -46.94
C SER A 32 -7.10 -15.91 -47.03
N LYS A 33 -7.17 -16.98 -46.21
CA LYS A 33 -8.36 -17.82 -46.13
C LYS A 33 -9.54 -17.04 -45.56
N ILE A 34 -9.38 -16.41 -44.39
CA ILE A 34 -10.45 -15.58 -43.78
C ILE A 34 -10.91 -14.48 -44.74
N GLU A 35 -9.98 -13.76 -45.35
CA GLU A 35 -10.28 -12.67 -46.29
C GLU A 35 -11.04 -13.15 -47.54
N SER A 36 -10.85 -14.40 -47.95
CA SER A 36 -11.51 -14.98 -49.11
C SER A 36 -12.96 -15.43 -48.84
N MET A 37 -13.41 -15.43 -47.59
CA MET A 37 -14.75 -15.91 -47.21
C MET A 37 -15.90 -15.24 -47.96
N PRO A 38 -15.97 -13.90 -48.09
CA PRO A 38 -17.06 -13.25 -48.84
C PRO A 38 -17.19 -13.79 -50.27
N LYS A 39 -16.05 -13.98 -50.96
CA LYS A 39 -16.03 -14.51 -52.34
C LYS A 39 -16.42 -15.98 -52.41
N LEU A 40 -16.08 -16.77 -51.38
CA LEU A 40 -16.47 -18.17 -51.29
C LEU A 40 -17.97 -18.30 -51.05
N ILE A 41 -18.55 -17.48 -50.17
CA ILE A 41 -20.00 -17.44 -49.90
C ILE A 41 -20.77 -17.08 -51.17
N GLU A 42 -20.34 -16.04 -51.90
CA GLU A 42 -20.94 -15.63 -53.18
C GLU A 42 -20.89 -16.74 -54.23
N LYS A 43 -19.78 -17.51 -54.29
CA LYS A 43 -19.61 -18.60 -55.27
C LYS A 43 -20.28 -19.91 -54.86
N ALA A 44 -20.42 -20.15 -53.56
CA ALA A 44 -20.82 -21.45 -53.03
C ALA A 44 -22.33 -21.58 -52.78
N ILE A 45 -23.14 -20.63 -53.28
CA ILE A 45 -24.60 -20.77 -53.44
C ILE A 45 -24.99 -22.06 -54.22
N VAL A 46 -24.02 -22.76 -54.85
CA VAL A 46 -24.24 -23.95 -55.66
C VAL A 46 -23.60 -25.26 -55.11
N VAL A 47 -22.66 -25.23 -54.13
CA VAL A 47 -21.95 -26.45 -53.67
C VAL A 47 -21.64 -26.46 -52.16
N ASP A 48 -22.59 -26.97 -51.38
CA ASP A 48 -22.55 -27.09 -49.90
C ASP A 48 -21.35 -27.88 -49.35
N LYS A 49 -20.92 -28.91 -50.08
CA LYS A 49 -19.81 -29.79 -49.68
C LYS A 49 -18.44 -29.09 -49.65
N THR A 50 -18.24 -28.08 -50.51
CA THR A 50 -16.98 -27.33 -50.60
C THR A 50 -16.84 -26.33 -49.44
N LEU A 51 -17.94 -25.70 -49.02
CA LEU A 51 -17.97 -24.83 -47.84
C LEU A 51 -17.67 -25.61 -46.56
N SER A 52 -18.30 -26.78 -46.40
CA SER A 52 -18.10 -27.64 -45.23
C SER A 52 -16.62 -28.05 -45.04
N VAL A 53 -15.94 -28.44 -46.12
CA VAL A 53 -14.50 -28.76 -46.07
C VAL A 53 -13.68 -27.52 -45.74
N TYR A 54 -14.03 -26.37 -46.32
CA TYR A 54 -13.34 -25.11 -46.07
C TYR A 54 -13.46 -24.67 -44.60
N PHE A 55 -14.63 -24.85 -43.98
CA PHE A 55 -14.85 -24.50 -42.57
C PHE A 55 -14.06 -25.42 -41.64
N ALA A 56 -14.07 -26.72 -41.91
CA ALA A 56 -13.26 -27.68 -41.15
C ALA A 56 -11.75 -27.36 -41.25
N ASP A 57 -11.28 -26.98 -42.43
CA ASP A 57 -9.90 -26.54 -42.64
C ASP A 57 -9.59 -25.25 -41.89
N LEU A 58 -10.52 -24.29 -41.85
CA LEU A 58 -10.33 -23.03 -41.13
C LEU A 58 -10.28 -23.24 -39.61
N GLN A 59 -11.17 -24.08 -39.07
CA GLN A 59 -11.15 -24.47 -37.65
C GLN A 59 -9.84 -25.17 -37.28
N LYS A 60 -9.34 -26.05 -38.15
CA LYS A 60 -8.04 -26.70 -37.96
C LYS A 60 -6.89 -25.69 -37.96
N ASP A 61 -6.91 -24.73 -38.89
CA ASP A 61 -5.88 -23.70 -38.95
C ASP A 61 -5.88 -22.81 -37.69
N VAL A 62 -7.06 -22.48 -37.14
CA VAL A 62 -7.20 -21.74 -35.88
C VAL A 62 -6.57 -22.50 -34.71
N ALA A 63 -6.84 -23.81 -34.63
CA ALA A 63 -6.24 -24.64 -33.59
C ALA A 63 -4.71 -24.62 -33.65
N ILE A 64 -4.14 -24.68 -34.87
CA ILE A 64 -2.69 -24.58 -35.08
C ILE A 64 -2.18 -23.18 -34.68
N VAL A 65 -2.87 -22.10 -35.06
CA VAL A 65 -2.50 -20.73 -34.67
C VAL A 65 -2.46 -20.58 -33.15
N LEU A 66 -3.44 -21.13 -32.43
CA LEU A 66 -3.48 -21.09 -30.97
C LEU A 66 -2.37 -21.93 -30.33
N GLU A 67 -2.05 -23.09 -30.91
CA GLU A 67 -0.91 -23.89 -30.45
C GLU A 67 0.41 -23.12 -30.63
N GLU A 68 0.62 -22.48 -31.79
CA GLU A 68 1.80 -21.65 -32.02
C GLU A 68 1.87 -20.44 -31.07
N LEU A 69 0.74 -19.81 -30.77
CA LEU A 69 0.63 -18.74 -29.77
C LEU A 69 1.05 -19.24 -28.38
N ASN A 70 0.57 -20.40 -27.95
CA ASN A 70 0.93 -20.99 -26.66
C ASN A 70 2.42 -21.35 -26.59
N VAL A 71 2.98 -21.91 -27.67
CA VAL A 71 4.42 -22.21 -27.73
C VAL A 71 5.25 -20.93 -27.64
N GLU A 72 4.83 -19.85 -28.30
CA GLU A 72 5.55 -18.58 -28.26
C GLU A 72 5.40 -17.88 -26.90
N LYS A 73 4.21 -17.94 -26.29
CA LYS A 73 3.96 -17.52 -24.90
C LYS A 73 4.95 -18.19 -23.94
N GLU A 74 5.07 -19.52 -24.00
CA GLU A 74 5.97 -20.28 -23.13
C GLU A 74 7.45 -19.95 -23.35
N LYS A 75 7.84 -19.56 -24.56
CA LYS A 75 9.20 -19.09 -24.85
C LYS A 75 9.43 -17.72 -24.27
N LEU A 76 8.53 -16.79 -24.53
CA LEU A 76 8.62 -15.41 -24.08
C LEU A 76 8.66 -15.34 -22.55
N LEU A 77 7.81 -16.11 -21.86
CA LEU A 77 7.77 -16.16 -20.40
C LEU A 77 9.09 -16.63 -19.76
N LYS A 78 9.88 -17.47 -20.45
CA LYS A 78 11.19 -17.94 -19.94
C LYS A 78 12.27 -16.86 -19.91
N GLU A 79 12.05 -15.74 -20.58
CA GLU A 79 12.98 -14.62 -20.61
C GLU A 79 12.85 -13.72 -19.37
N PHE A 80 11.75 -13.86 -18.62
CA PHE A 80 11.47 -13.06 -17.44
C PHE A 80 11.75 -13.85 -16.16
N ASP A 81 12.37 -13.20 -15.19
CA ASP A 81 12.61 -13.77 -13.87
C ASP A 81 11.40 -13.59 -12.93
N GLY A 82 11.54 -14.02 -11.68
CA GLY A 82 10.46 -13.98 -10.70
C GLY A 82 9.88 -12.59 -10.41
N TYR A 83 10.60 -11.50 -10.68
CA TYR A 83 10.10 -10.14 -10.44
C TYR A 83 9.23 -9.64 -11.60
N LEU A 84 9.59 -10.00 -12.84
CA LEU A 84 8.88 -9.56 -14.05
C LEU A 84 7.84 -10.57 -14.54
N LEU A 85 8.00 -11.85 -14.18
CA LEU A 85 7.12 -12.93 -14.64
C LEU A 85 5.63 -12.68 -14.38
N PRO A 86 5.20 -12.17 -13.20
CA PRO A 86 3.79 -11.89 -12.98
C PRO A 86 3.21 -10.84 -13.92
N ALA A 87 4.01 -9.84 -14.32
CA ALA A 87 3.59 -8.81 -15.29
C ALA A 87 3.64 -9.35 -16.73
N ALA A 88 4.61 -10.21 -17.03
CA ALA A 88 4.69 -10.91 -18.30
C ALA A 88 3.48 -11.81 -18.54
N GLN A 89 3.06 -12.57 -17.52
CA GLN A 89 1.85 -13.38 -17.57
C GLN A 89 0.62 -12.53 -17.88
N GLU A 90 0.41 -11.43 -17.16
CA GLU A 90 -0.72 -10.52 -17.38
C GLU A 90 -0.78 -10.01 -18.82
N VAL A 91 0.33 -9.50 -19.36
CA VAL A 91 0.39 -8.95 -20.72
C VAL A 91 0.18 -10.03 -21.79
N ILE A 92 0.70 -11.23 -21.58
CA ILE A 92 0.62 -12.32 -22.56
C ILE A 92 -0.73 -13.03 -22.48
N ASP A 93 -1.32 -13.13 -21.29
CA ASP A 93 -2.66 -13.69 -21.09
C ASP A 93 -3.73 -12.83 -21.78
N GLU A 94 -3.57 -11.50 -21.80
CA GLU A 94 -4.42 -10.62 -22.62
C GLU A 94 -4.40 -11.01 -24.12
N LEU A 95 -3.23 -11.40 -24.66
CA LEU A 95 -3.13 -11.85 -26.05
C LEU A 95 -3.82 -13.20 -26.25
N ALA A 96 -3.69 -14.12 -25.28
CA ALA A 96 -4.36 -15.41 -25.33
C ALA A 96 -5.89 -15.25 -25.27
N ASP A 97 -6.38 -14.34 -24.43
CA ASP A 97 -7.80 -13.99 -24.33
C ASP A 97 -8.33 -13.38 -25.63
N ASP A 98 -7.58 -12.47 -26.24
CA ASP A 98 -7.92 -11.90 -27.55
C ASP A 98 -7.96 -13.00 -28.63
N ALA A 99 -7.01 -13.93 -28.62
CA ALA A 99 -7.00 -15.07 -29.54
C ALA A 99 -8.21 -15.99 -29.35
N ASN A 100 -8.59 -16.26 -28.10
CA ASN A 100 -9.77 -17.07 -27.77
C ASN A 100 -11.07 -16.36 -28.19
N LYS A 101 -11.18 -15.05 -28.00
CA LYS A 101 -12.33 -14.26 -28.48
C LYS A 101 -12.44 -14.33 -30.00
N LEU A 102 -11.32 -14.22 -30.73
CA LEU A 102 -11.31 -14.34 -32.18
C LEU A 102 -11.68 -15.74 -32.65
N LYS A 103 -11.15 -16.79 -32.01
CA LYS A 103 -11.57 -18.18 -32.28
C LYS A 103 -13.08 -18.34 -32.09
N ASN A 104 -13.61 -17.95 -30.93
CA ASN A 104 -15.04 -18.13 -30.64
C ASN A 104 -15.92 -17.35 -31.63
N THR A 105 -15.51 -16.13 -31.98
CA THR A 105 -16.20 -15.33 -32.99
C THR A 105 -16.22 -16.03 -34.34
N LEU A 106 -15.09 -16.64 -34.73
CA LEU A 106 -14.99 -17.38 -35.98
C LEU A 106 -15.84 -18.64 -35.96
N GLU A 107 -15.73 -19.47 -34.93
CA GLU A 107 -16.50 -20.72 -34.80
C GLU A 107 -18.00 -20.44 -34.81
N ASN A 108 -18.47 -19.47 -34.00
CA ASN A 108 -19.87 -19.04 -34.00
C ASN A 108 -20.33 -18.49 -35.36
N SER A 109 -19.41 -17.83 -36.09
CA SER A 109 -19.72 -17.34 -37.43
C SER A 109 -19.87 -18.47 -38.43
N LEU A 110 -19.17 -19.59 -38.25
CA LEU A 110 -19.18 -20.75 -39.16
C LEU A 110 -20.35 -21.72 -38.92
N ASP A 111 -21.06 -21.59 -37.80
CA ASP A 111 -22.13 -22.54 -37.41
C ASP A 111 -23.32 -22.58 -38.37
N ASN A 112 -23.65 -21.46 -39.05
CA ASN A 112 -24.72 -21.42 -40.03
C ASN A 112 -24.54 -20.29 -41.06
N ILE A 113 -25.17 -20.45 -42.24
CA ILE A 113 -25.06 -19.52 -43.38
C ILE A 113 -25.53 -18.10 -43.05
N GLU A 114 -26.53 -17.94 -42.18
CA GLU A 114 -27.03 -16.62 -41.80
C GLU A 114 -25.97 -15.83 -41.00
N SER A 115 -25.33 -16.46 -40.01
CA SER A 115 -24.19 -15.91 -39.28
C SER A 115 -23.04 -15.56 -40.21
N ILE A 116 -22.69 -16.48 -41.12
CA ILE A 116 -21.64 -16.31 -42.12
C ILE A 116 -21.86 -15.05 -42.98
N SER A 117 -23.11 -14.82 -43.40
CA SER A 117 -23.46 -13.69 -44.27
C SER A 117 -23.44 -12.32 -43.57
N LYS A 118 -23.61 -12.31 -42.23
CA LYS A 118 -23.64 -11.08 -41.41
C LYS A 118 -22.26 -10.70 -40.86
N GLN A 119 -21.31 -11.62 -40.85
CA GLN A 119 -19.97 -11.40 -40.30
C GLN A 119 -19.16 -10.45 -41.19
N ASP A 120 -18.51 -9.46 -40.57
CA ASP A 120 -17.51 -8.65 -41.25
C ASP A 120 -16.17 -9.42 -41.32
N TRP A 121 -16.05 -10.23 -42.35
CA TRP A 121 -14.85 -11.05 -42.62
C TRP A 121 -13.59 -10.22 -42.80
N LYS A 122 -13.69 -8.98 -43.28
CA LYS A 122 -12.52 -8.10 -43.45
C LYS A 122 -12.01 -7.62 -42.10
N GLU A 123 -12.90 -7.14 -41.23
CA GLU A 123 -12.51 -6.73 -39.89
C GLU A 123 -12.02 -7.93 -39.07
N HIS A 124 -12.66 -9.09 -39.22
CA HIS A 124 -12.21 -10.31 -38.55
C HIS A 124 -10.78 -10.73 -38.97
N ALA A 125 -10.48 -10.71 -40.28
CA ALA A 125 -9.14 -10.98 -40.78
C ALA A 125 -8.12 -9.96 -40.27
N LYS A 126 -8.49 -8.67 -40.24
CA LYS A 126 -7.65 -7.59 -39.71
C LYS A 126 -7.34 -7.79 -38.22
N ASN A 127 -8.29 -8.24 -37.42
CA ASN A 127 -8.06 -8.51 -36.00
C ASN A 127 -7.06 -9.66 -35.79
N TRP A 128 -7.15 -10.73 -36.58
CA TRP A 128 -6.13 -11.80 -36.57
C TRP A 128 -4.74 -11.30 -36.98
N ALA A 129 -4.66 -10.45 -38.00
CA ALA A 129 -3.41 -9.83 -38.42
C ALA A 129 -2.81 -8.92 -37.32
N GLN A 130 -3.65 -8.15 -36.63
CA GLN A 130 -3.23 -7.31 -35.51
C GLN A 130 -2.74 -8.14 -34.32
N LEU A 131 -3.42 -9.23 -33.97
CA LEU A 131 -2.98 -10.15 -32.91
C LEU A 131 -1.59 -10.71 -33.24
N TYR A 132 -1.40 -11.18 -34.47
CA TYR A 132 -0.10 -11.70 -34.90
C TYR A 132 0.98 -10.61 -34.90
N SER A 133 0.67 -9.40 -35.36
CA SER A 133 1.59 -8.26 -35.31
C SER A 133 2.02 -7.93 -33.88
N ARG A 134 1.09 -7.96 -32.92
CA ARG A 134 1.38 -7.73 -31.49
C ARG A 134 2.26 -8.84 -30.92
N LEU A 135 2.03 -10.10 -31.31
CA LEU A 135 2.85 -11.22 -30.88
C LEU A 135 4.29 -11.13 -31.41
N GLN A 136 4.46 -10.68 -32.66
CA GLN A 136 5.77 -10.54 -33.29
C GLN A 136 6.54 -9.29 -32.81
N ASP A 137 5.84 -8.29 -32.28
CA ASP A 137 6.45 -7.09 -31.70
C ASP A 137 7.04 -7.38 -30.31
N HIS A 138 8.10 -8.18 -30.30
CA HIS A 138 8.79 -8.58 -29.08
C HIS A 138 9.26 -7.37 -28.26
N LYS A 139 9.75 -6.31 -28.93
CA LYS A 139 10.17 -5.08 -28.27
C LYS A 139 9.00 -4.38 -27.59
N GLY A 140 7.88 -4.20 -28.30
CA GLY A 140 6.68 -3.58 -27.73
C GLY A 140 6.06 -4.39 -26.60
N LEU A 141 6.12 -5.73 -26.65
CA LEU A 141 5.70 -6.59 -25.56
C LEU A 141 6.57 -6.42 -24.32
N VAL A 142 7.89 -6.43 -24.49
CA VAL A 142 8.84 -6.19 -23.38
C VAL A 142 8.61 -4.83 -22.75
N GLU A 143 8.45 -3.78 -23.55
CA GLU A 143 8.14 -2.42 -23.06
C GLU A 143 6.84 -2.40 -22.26
N LYS A 144 5.77 -3.05 -22.76
CA LYS A 144 4.49 -3.13 -22.05
C LYS A 144 4.62 -3.88 -20.72
N ILE A 145 5.38 -4.97 -20.68
CA ILE A 145 5.63 -5.75 -19.46
C ILE A 145 6.38 -4.92 -18.41
N ILE A 146 7.41 -4.19 -18.83
CA ILE A 146 8.19 -3.32 -17.97
C ILE A 146 7.31 -2.20 -17.37
N ILE A 147 6.41 -1.62 -18.18
CA ILE A 147 5.43 -0.61 -17.70
C ILE A 147 4.48 -1.22 -16.66
N VAL A 148 3.89 -2.38 -16.95
CA VAL A 148 2.98 -3.07 -16.01
C VAL A 148 3.69 -3.41 -14.71
N ALA A 149 4.91 -3.94 -14.78
CA ALA A 149 5.70 -4.26 -13.58
C ALA A 149 6.00 -3.01 -12.74
N SER A 150 6.35 -1.90 -13.39
CA SER A 150 6.61 -0.62 -12.73
C SER A 150 5.35 -0.05 -12.06
N HIS A 151 4.19 -0.14 -12.71
CA HIS A 151 2.91 0.24 -12.12
C HIS A 151 2.56 -0.60 -10.89
N ARG A 152 2.84 -1.91 -10.91
CA ARG A 152 2.63 -2.78 -9.74
C ARG A 152 3.49 -2.36 -8.56
N ILE A 153 4.75 -2.02 -8.78
CA ILE A 153 5.63 -1.50 -7.72
C ILE A 153 5.13 -0.17 -7.19
N ARG A 154 4.72 0.76 -8.08
CA ARG A 154 4.13 2.05 -7.67
C ARG A 154 2.91 1.84 -6.78
N ALA A 155 1.99 0.96 -7.17
CA ALA A 155 0.81 0.62 -6.39
C ALA A 155 1.18 -0.01 -5.03
N SER A 156 2.21 -0.85 -5.00
CA SER A 156 2.66 -1.50 -3.78
C SER A 156 3.32 -0.49 -2.81
N ILE A 157 4.05 0.52 -3.31
CA ILE A 157 4.59 1.61 -2.47
C ILE A 157 3.45 2.47 -1.90
N HIS A 158 2.46 2.82 -2.72
CA HIS A 158 1.28 3.54 -2.23
C HIS A 158 0.55 2.80 -1.12
N GLU A 159 0.42 1.48 -1.26
CA GLU A 159 -0.22 0.65 -0.24
C GLU A 159 0.62 0.59 1.04
N ASP A 160 1.94 0.47 0.96
CA ASP A 160 2.80 0.53 2.15
C ASP A 160 2.59 1.84 2.91
N ILE A 161 2.64 2.98 2.21
CA ILE A 161 2.43 4.31 2.82
C ILE A 161 1.05 4.37 3.49
N ARG A 162 0.02 3.85 2.83
CA ARG A 162 -1.35 3.80 3.39
C ARG A 162 -1.42 2.96 4.65
N VAL A 163 -0.80 1.79 4.66
CA VAL A 163 -0.77 0.86 5.80
C VAL A 163 0.01 1.47 6.97
N ILE A 164 1.15 2.10 6.70
CA ILE A 164 1.97 2.81 7.69
C ILE A 164 1.16 3.91 8.37
N ASN A 165 0.51 4.78 7.59
CA ASN A 165 -0.30 5.86 8.12
C ASN A 165 -1.48 5.32 8.95
N LEU A 166 -2.12 4.23 8.50
CA LEU A 166 -3.18 3.59 9.27
C LEU A 166 -2.65 3.04 10.60
N TYR A 167 -1.48 2.41 10.61
CA TYR A 167 -0.87 1.87 11.82
C TYR A 167 -0.46 2.96 12.81
N GLN A 168 0.10 4.06 12.31
CA GLN A 168 0.40 5.25 13.12
C GLN A 168 -0.88 5.78 13.78
N ASN A 169 -1.95 6.00 13.00
CA ASN A 169 -3.22 6.51 13.51
C ASN A 169 -3.85 5.58 14.58
N GLN A 170 -3.77 4.27 14.37
CA GLN A 170 -4.25 3.29 15.36
C GLN A 170 -3.41 3.30 16.63
N SER A 171 -2.09 3.49 16.51
CA SER A 171 -1.19 3.57 17.65
C SER A 171 -1.45 4.82 18.49
N VAL A 172 -1.63 5.98 17.85
CA VAL A 172 -2.04 7.23 18.51
C VAL A 172 -3.37 7.06 19.25
N ALA A 173 -4.38 6.48 18.59
CA ALA A 173 -5.69 6.28 19.18
C ALA A 173 -5.63 5.45 20.47
N ARG A 174 -4.87 4.34 20.45
CA ARG A 174 -4.67 3.49 21.64
C ARG A 174 -4.00 4.23 22.79
N MET A 175 -2.92 4.95 22.52
CA MET A 175 -2.18 5.70 23.55
C MET A 175 -2.99 6.86 24.13
N THR A 176 -3.89 7.45 23.34
CA THR A 176 -4.79 8.52 23.78
C THR A 176 -5.91 7.99 24.68
N GLU A 177 -6.45 6.80 24.37
CA GLU A 177 -7.43 6.11 25.23
C GLU A 177 -6.84 5.70 26.59
N GLU A 178 -5.53 5.43 26.65
CA GLU A 178 -4.79 5.04 27.85
C GLU A 178 -4.30 6.23 28.71
N GLY A 179 -4.66 7.47 28.33
CA GLY A 179 -4.46 8.67 29.17
C GLY A 179 -3.26 9.54 28.81
N GLY A 180 -2.56 9.26 27.71
CA GLY A 180 -1.45 10.09 27.21
C GLY A 180 -1.88 11.46 26.66
N GLU A 181 -0.96 12.43 26.64
CA GLU A 181 -1.17 13.70 25.92
C GLU A 181 -1.04 13.47 24.41
N SER A 182 -2.18 13.20 23.74
CA SER A 182 -2.33 12.92 22.30
C SER A 182 -1.38 13.74 21.40
N SER A 183 -1.24 15.03 21.69
CA SER A 183 -0.48 15.99 20.88
C SER A 183 1.03 15.73 20.83
N ASP A 184 1.67 15.32 21.93
CA ASP A 184 3.13 15.14 21.96
C ASP A 184 3.53 13.81 21.30
N ILE A 185 2.74 12.76 21.58
CA ILE A 185 2.90 11.42 21.00
C ILE A 185 2.68 11.47 19.48
N GLU A 186 1.63 12.16 19.01
CA GLU A 186 1.39 12.40 17.58
C GLU A 186 2.60 13.06 16.91
N GLN A 187 3.13 14.12 17.51
CA GLN A 187 4.27 14.86 16.96
C GLN A 187 5.56 14.02 16.93
N ARG A 188 5.81 13.22 17.99
CA ARG A 188 6.95 12.29 18.07
C ARG A 188 6.86 11.19 17.02
N LEU A 189 5.68 10.58 16.86
CA LEU A 189 5.44 9.57 15.84
C LEU A 189 5.58 10.14 14.43
N GLU A 190 4.97 11.29 14.16
CA GLU A 190 5.02 11.92 12.84
C GLU A 190 6.46 12.29 12.46
N SER A 191 7.22 12.86 13.40
CA SER A 191 8.65 13.14 13.19
C SER A 191 9.49 11.88 12.95
N ALA A 192 9.18 10.78 13.66
CA ALA A 192 9.92 9.54 13.56
C ALA A 192 9.71 8.80 12.23
N ILE A 193 8.55 8.96 11.59
CA ILE A 193 8.23 8.28 10.32
C ILE A 193 8.47 9.14 9.09
N GLN A 194 8.56 10.48 9.23
CA GLN A 194 8.66 11.42 8.11
C GLN A 194 9.81 11.10 7.15
N GLU A 195 11.03 10.88 7.63
CA GLU A 195 12.18 10.64 6.75
C GLU A 195 12.09 9.32 5.96
N PRO A 196 11.85 8.15 6.58
CA PRO A 196 11.61 6.91 5.84
C PRO A 196 10.44 6.99 4.84
N LEU A 197 9.39 7.73 5.18
CA LEU A 197 8.21 7.88 4.32
C LEU A 197 8.49 8.81 3.13
N LYS A 198 9.27 9.89 3.33
CA LYS A 198 9.80 10.73 2.25
C LYS A 198 10.67 9.93 1.27
N GLU A 199 11.47 8.98 1.77
CA GLU A 199 12.28 8.12 0.90
C GLU A 199 11.37 7.25 0.01
N LEU A 200 10.33 6.62 0.56
CA LEU A 200 9.33 5.88 -0.22
C LEU A 200 8.62 6.76 -1.27
N GLU A 201 8.23 7.96 -0.89
CA GLU A 201 7.62 8.95 -1.80
C GLU A 201 8.60 9.41 -2.90
N ARG A 202 9.90 9.55 -2.58
CA ARG A 202 10.93 9.88 -3.56
C ARG A 202 11.06 8.77 -4.60
N GLU A 203 11.18 7.52 -4.17
CA GLU A 203 11.22 6.38 -5.10
C GLU A 203 9.97 6.38 -6.00
N LEU A 204 8.80 6.72 -5.45
CA LEU A 204 7.57 6.85 -6.21
C LEU A 204 7.62 7.94 -7.30
N SER A 205 8.27 9.07 -7.01
CA SER A 205 8.42 10.20 -7.93
C SER A 205 9.42 9.95 -9.06
N GLU A 206 10.40 9.07 -8.82
CA GLU A 206 11.42 8.66 -9.78
C GLU A 206 10.89 7.61 -10.78
N LEU A 207 9.79 6.93 -10.45
CA LEU A 207 9.07 5.99 -11.32
C LEU A 207 8.37 6.68 -12.50
N LYS A 208 9.03 7.50 -13.33
CA LYS A 208 8.37 8.13 -14.50
C LYS A 208 8.37 7.20 -15.72
N ASP A 209 7.22 7.09 -16.37
CA ASP A 209 6.98 6.19 -17.52
C ASP A 209 7.99 6.38 -18.67
N ASP A 210 8.54 7.58 -18.84
CA ASP A 210 9.52 7.87 -19.90
C ASP A 210 10.96 7.44 -19.58
N GLN A 211 11.29 7.25 -18.30
CA GLN A 211 12.57 6.64 -17.90
C GLN A 211 12.50 5.11 -18.03
N ILE A 212 11.33 4.54 -17.72
CA ILE A 212 11.02 3.12 -17.76
C ILE A 212 11.15 2.52 -19.19
N LYS A 213 10.88 3.32 -20.23
CA LYS A 213 11.00 2.90 -21.65
C LYS A 213 12.43 2.64 -22.13
N LYS A 214 13.46 3.05 -21.39
CA LYS A 214 14.87 2.96 -21.82
C LYS A 214 15.65 1.83 -21.16
N THR A 215 15.05 1.14 -20.20
CA THR A 215 15.72 0.10 -19.42
C THR A 215 15.56 -1.29 -20.06
N SER A 216 16.63 -2.09 -20.01
CA SER A 216 16.58 -3.50 -20.39
C SER A 216 15.78 -4.33 -19.37
N ILE A 217 15.37 -5.54 -19.74
CA ILE A 217 14.71 -6.52 -18.84
C ILE A 217 15.54 -6.72 -17.56
N LYS A 218 16.85 -6.97 -17.72
CA LYS A 218 17.76 -7.20 -16.60
C LYS A 218 17.85 -5.99 -15.67
N GLN A 219 18.05 -4.79 -16.22
CA GLN A 219 18.12 -3.57 -15.42
C GLN A 219 16.80 -3.29 -14.70
N THR A 220 15.67 -3.51 -15.37
CA THR A 220 14.34 -3.35 -14.75
C THR A 220 14.16 -4.32 -13.60
N SER A 221 14.53 -5.58 -13.77
CA SER A 221 14.45 -6.57 -12.70
C SER A 221 15.34 -6.22 -11.51
N GLU A 222 16.62 -5.90 -11.75
CA GLU A 222 17.55 -5.49 -10.69
C GLU A 222 17.04 -4.28 -9.92
N TRP A 223 16.48 -3.32 -10.64
CA TRP A 223 15.88 -2.13 -10.05
C TRP A 223 14.61 -2.45 -9.24
N ILE A 224 13.70 -3.29 -9.74
CA ILE A 224 12.52 -3.76 -8.98
C ILE A 224 12.96 -4.50 -7.71
N ALA A 225 13.96 -5.37 -7.81
CA ALA A 225 14.49 -6.11 -6.67
C ALA A 225 15.04 -5.17 -5.59
N ASN A 226 15.81 -4.15 -6.01
CA ASN A 226 16.33 -3.12 -5.12
C ASN A 226 15.19 -2.31 -4.46
N LEU A 227 14.16 -1.93 -5.22
CA LEU A 227 12.99 -1.25 -4.68
C LEU A 227 12.23 -2.10 -3.67
N GLN A 228 12.01 -3.38 -3.95
CA GLN A 228 11.37 -4.31 -3.02
C GLN A 228 12.16 -4.45 -1.71
N GLN A 229 13.48 -4.53 -1.79
CA GLN A 229 14.35 -4.57 -0.62
C GLN A 229 14.23 -3.28 0.21
N LYS A 230 14.39 -2.12 -0.43
CA LYS A 230 14.23 -0.81 0.24
C LYS A 230 12.86 -0.64 0.89
N ARG A 231 11.79 -1.01 0.19
CA ARG A 231 10.41 -0.95 0.73
C ARG A 231 10.28 -1.73 2.02
N LYS A 232 10.81 -2.96 2.05
CA LYS A 232 10.81 -3.79 3.24
C LYS A 232 11.62 -3.14 4.36
N GLU A 233 12.84 -2.70 4.06
CA GLU A 233 13.72 -2.05 5.05
C GLU A 233 13.09 -0.79 5.65
N TYR A 234 12.48 0.08 4.83
CA TYR A 234 11.80 1.28 5.31
C TYR A 234 10.54 0.95 6.11
N SER A 235 9.73 0.01 5.64
CA SER A 235 8.53 -0.41 6.37
C SER A 235 8.88 -1.00 7.73
N ASP A 236 9.88 -1.90 7.79
CA ASP A 236 10.35 -2.51 9.04
C ASP A 236 10.88 -1.43 10.00
N GLN A 237 11.69 -0.47 9.51
CA GLN A 237 12.18 0.64 10.31
C GLN A 237 11.05 1.52 10.86
N ILE A 238 10.03 1.80 10.06
CA ILE A 238 8.89 2.62 10.47
C ILE A 238 8.08 1.89 11.56
N PHE A 239 7.72 0.62 11.35
CA PHE A 239 6.98 -0.15 12.35
C PHE A 239 7.76 -0.27 13.66
N MET A 240 9.07 -0.54 13.60
CA MET A 240 9.92 -0.57 14.80
C MET A 240 9.94 0.75 15.55
N ARG A 241 9.97 1.90 14.84
CA ARG A 241 9.95 3.23 15.47
C ARG A 241 8.60 3.50 16.15
N ILE A 242 7.50 3.18 15.47
CA ILE A 242 6.15 3.32 16.05
C ILE A 242 6.02 2.46 17.31
N ASP A 243 6.46 1.20 17.25
CA ASP A 243 6.41 0.28 18.39
C ASP A 243 7.32 0.71 19.55
N SER A 244 8.50 1.28 19.27
CA SER A 244 9.40 1.80 20.29
C SER A 244 8.75 2.95 21.06
N ILE A 245 8.18 3.91 20.34
CA ILE A 245 7.50 5.06 20.95
C ILE A 245 6.28 4.58 21.75
N ALA A 246 5.49 3.64 21.21
CA ALA A 246 4.34 3.10 21.92
C ALA A 246 4.72 2.36 23.21
N LYS A 247 5.86 1.63 23.22
CA LYS A 247 6.36 0.96 24.43
C LYS A 247 6.86 1.95 25.47
N GLU A 248 7.59 2.99 25.06
CA GLU A 248 8.06 4.04 25.97
C GLU A 248 6.89 4.69 26.71
N GLU A 249 5.81 5.04 26.00
CA GLU A 249 4.61 5.62 26.62
C GLU A 249 3.90 4.65 27.56
N LEU A 250 3.78 3.38 27.20
CA LEU A 250 3.20 2.35 28.07
C LEU A 250 4.05 2.11 29.33
N GLU A 251 5.38 2.09 29.20
CA GLU A 251 6.29 1.93 30.32
C GLU A 251 6.26 3.13 31.26
N ASP A 252 6.16 4.35 30.72
CA ASP A 252 5.94 5.56 31.51
C ASP A 252 4.60 5.46 32.25
N VAL A 253 3.49 5.14 31.57
CA VAL A 253 2.17 4.97 32.21
C VAL A 253 2.19 3.91 33.31
N HIS A 254 2.89 2.79 33.12
CA HIS A 254 3.01 1.73 34.15
C HIS A 254 3.94 2.10 35.31
N TYR A 255 5.01 2.86 35.07
CA TYR A 255 5.87 3.40 36.12
C TYR A 255 5.11 4.44 36.98
N TYR A 256 4.25 5.25 36.36
CA TYR A 256 3.39 6.20 37.06
C TYR A 256 2.24 5.52 37.81
N ALA A 257 1.60 4.49 37.26
CA ALA A 257 0.48 3.80 37.92
C ALA A 257 0.86 3.12 39.26
N GLY A 258 2.10 2.62 39.38
CA GLY A 258 2.60 2.04 40.63
C GLY A 258 2.95 3.07 41.70
N SER A 259 3.54 4.21 41.33
CA SER A 259 4.04 5.22 42.27
C SER A 259 2.98 6.18 42.83
N HIS A 260 1.80 6.25 42.20
CA HIS A 260 0.74 7.17 42.61
C HIS A 260 -0.28 6.59 43.59
N THR A 261 -0.27 5.28 43.84
CA THR A 261 -1.19 4.67 44.82
C THR A 261 -0.96 5.20 46.24
N GLU A 262 0.30 5.27 46.68
CA GLU A 262 0.66 5.85 47.98
C GLU A 262 0.28 7.34 48.06
N LEU A 263 0.49 8.09 46.98
CA LEU A 263 0.10 9.50 46.93
C LEU A 263 -1.42 9.70 46.90
N GLU A 264 -2.17 8.82 46.23
CA GLU A 264 -3.63 8.83 46.24
C GLU A 264 -4.21 8.51 47.62
N GLU A 265 -3.58 7.58 48.34
CA GLU A 265 -3.89 7.27 49.74
C GLU A 265 -3.58 8.46 50.64
N GLU A 266 -2.44 9.13 50.45
CA GLU A 266 -2.04 10.33 51.20
C GLU A 266 -2.99 11.51 50.93
N ILE A 267 -3.35 11.76 49.67
CA ILE A 267 -4.35 12.78 49.31
C ILE A 267 -5.70 12.49 49.96
N ARG A 268 -6.12 11.22 49.96
CA ARG A 268 -7.37 10.80 50.62
C ARG A 268 -7.26 10.96 52.13
N PHE A 269 -6.10 10.67 52.71
CA PHE A 269 -5.84 10.82 54.13
C PHE A 269 -5.95 12.30 54.55
N MET A 270 -5.23 13.20 53.88
CA MET A 270 -5.31 14.64 54.13
C MET A 270 -6.75 15.16 53.98
N GLU A 271 -7.50 14.72 52.97
CA GLU A 271 -8.88 15.17 52.77
C GLU A 271 -9.83 14.68 53.87
N MET A 272 -9.80 13.38 54.19
CA MET A 272 -10.81 12.76 55.06
C MET A 272 -10.46 12.83 56.55
N HIS A 273 -9.17 12.80 56.90
CA HIS A 273 -8.70 12.64 58.27
C HIS A 273 -8.06 13.89 58.85
N GLU A 274 -7.59 14.83 58.03
CA GLU A 274 -7.00 16.09 58.51
C GLU A 274 -7.91 17.28 58.23
N LEU A 275 -8.24 17.51 56.96
CA LEU A 275 -8.98 18.70 56.54
C LEU A 275 -10.44 18.67 57.01
N LYS A 276 -11.14 17.53 56.87
CA LYS A 276 -12.55 17.44 57.25
C LYS A 276 -12.77 17.68 58.76
N PRO A 277 -11.99 17.08 59.68
CA PRO A 277 -12.08 17.43 61.11
C PRO A 277 -11.74 18.89 61.40
N LEU A 278 -10.77 19.49 60.68
CA LEU A 278 -10.45 20.91 60.84
C LEU A 278 -11.59 21.83 60.41
N ILE A 279 -12.33 21.48 59.35
CA ILE A 279 -13.55 22.21 58.95
C ILE A 279 -14.57 22.20 60.10
N GLU A 280 -14.85 21.02 60.67
CA GLU A 280 -15.79 20.87 61.78
C GLU A 280 -15.33 21.64 63.04
N GLN A 281 -14.02 21.67 63.29
CA GLN A 281 -13.43 22.43 64.40
C GLN A 281 -13.54 23.94 64.20
N VAL A 282 -13.27 24.44 62.98
CA VAL A 282 -13.41 25.87 62.63
C VAL A 282 -14.86 26.32 62.77
N ASP A 283 -15.81 25.52 62.31
CA ASP A 283 -17.23 25.86 62.38
C ASP A 283 -17.77 25.92 63.83
N ASN A 284 -17.16 25.18 64.75
CA ASN A 284 -17.53 25.14 66.17
C ASN A 284 -16.54 25.87 67.09
N LEU A 285 -15.63 26.66 66.52
CA LEU A 285 -14.53 27.28 67.26
C LEU A 285 -15.05 28.35 68.23
N ASN A 286 -14.59 28.29 69.48
CA ASN A 286 -14.81 29.37 70.43
C ASN A 286 -13.81 30.51 70.16
N TRP A 287 -14.23 31.50 69.38
CA TRP A 287 -13.43 32.66 68.98
C TRP A 287 -12.87 33.50 70.14
N ASN A 288 -13.45 33.40 71.33
CA ASN A 288 -12.95 34.11 72.52
C ASN A 288 -11.79 33.37 73.21
N ASN A 289 -11.47 32.14 72.78
CA ASN A 289 -10.34 31.38 73.29
C ASN A 289 -9.15 31.49 72.32
N GLU A 290 -8.29 32.47 72.58
CA GLU A 290 -7.08 32.74 71.79
C GLU A 290 -6.18 31.50 71.61
N GLN A 291 -6.10 30.65 72.64
CA GLN A 291 -5.30 29.44 72.60
C GLN A 291 -5.89 28.38 71.64
N ALA A 292 -7.22 28.27 71.59
CA ALA A 292 -7.90 27.39 70.65
C ALA A 292 -7.79 27.90 69.20
N VAL A 293 -7.96 29.20 68.99
CA VAL A 293 -7.79 29.85 67.67
C VAL A 293 -6.37 29.64 67.15
N GLN A 294 -5.35 29.85 67.99
CA GLN A 294 -3.96 29.68 67.62
C GLN A 294 -3.60 28.22 67.31
N SER A 295 -4.18 27.25 68.02
CA SER A 295 -3.97 25.82 67.75
C SER A 295 -4.52 25.41 66.38
N VAL A 296 -5.75 25.81 66.05
CA VAL A 296 -6.35 25.52 64.74
C VAL A 296 -5.56 26.18 63.61
N LYS A 297 -5.09 27.42 63.83
CA LYS A 297 -4.25 28.13 62.87
C LYS A 297 -2.89 27.45 62.64
N SER A 298 -2.26 26.91 63.68
CA SER A 298 -1.02 26.14 63.54
C SER A 298 -1.24 24.90 62.68
N HIS A 299 -2.28 24.11 62.99
CA HIS A 299 -2.58 22.88 62.25
C HIS A 299 -2.92 23.14 60.78
N LEU A 300 -3.64 24.23 60.46
CA LEU A 300 -3.93 24.60 59.07
C LEU A 300 -2.66 25.01 58.30
N ASN A 301 -1.71 25.70 58.94
CA ASN A 301 -0.43 26.05 58.31
C ASN A 301 0.46 24.81 58.14
N GLU A 302 0.50 23.90 59.11
CA GLU A 302 1.23 22.64 59.00
C GLU A 302 0.70 21.78 57.84
N LEU A 303 -0.62 21.72 57.67
CA LEU A 303 -1.25 21.02 56.55
C LEU A 303 -0.94 21.70 55.20
N LYS A 304 -0.87 23.03 55.17
CA LYS A 304 -0.44 23.79 53.98
C LYS A 304 1.01 23.50 53.61
N ASP A 305 1.91 23.53 54.60
CA ASP A 305 3.32 23.23 54.42
C ASP A 305 3.53 21.78 53.97
N HIS A 306 2.72 20.83 54.47
CA HIS A 306 2.74 19.44 54.02
C HIS A 306 2.31 19.31 52.56
N LEU A 307 1.25 20.01 52.15
CA LEU A 307 0.79 20.03 50.76
C LEU A 307 1.82 20.66 49.82
N ASP A 308 2.53 21.70 50.25
CA ASP A 308 3.58 22.37 49.48
C ASP A 308 4.85 21.51 49.30
N GLN A 309 5.05 20.52 50.17
CA GLN A 309 6.15 19.54 50.03
C GLN A 309 5.86 18.46 48.98
N LEU A 310 4.60 18.31 48.55
CA LEU A 310 4.24 17.38 47.48
C LEU A 310 4.65 18.01 46.13
N ASN A 311 5.44 17.29 45.33
CA ASN A 311 5.98 17.81 44.08
C ASN A 311 4.92 17.83 42.96
N ILE A 312 4.09 18.89 42.94
CA ILE A 312 2.91 19.06 42.07
C ILE A 312 3.25 19.03 40.57
N ASP A 313 4.47 19.42 40.19
CA ASP A 313 4.85 19.59 38.78
C ASP A 313 5.08 18.29 38.02
N ARG A 314 5.23 17.16 38.73
CA ARG A 314 5.42 15.83 38.14
C ARG A 314 4.19 14.93 38.25
N LEU A 315 3.03 15.48 38.64
CA LEU A 315 1.83 14.69 38.90
C LEU A 315 0.87 14.66 37.70
N PRO A 316 0.15 13.54 37.49
CA PRO A 316 -0.94 13.45 36.55
C PRO A 316 -1.99 14.55 36.77
N LYS A 317 -2.59 15.04 35.67
CA LYS A 317 -3.61 16.12 35.69
C LYS A 317 -4.72 15.91 36.72
N VAL A 318 -5.17 14.67 36.90
CA VAL A 318 -6.23 14.32 37.86
C VAL A 318 -5.80 14.57 39.31
N LEU A 319 -4.57 14.21 39.69
CA LEU A 319 -4.04 14.41 41.04
C LEU A 319 -3.68 15.88 41.29
N LYS A 320 -3.14 16.55 40.27
CA LYS A 320 -2.89 18.00 40.31
C LYS A 320 -4.18 18.79 40.57
N SER A 321 -5.28 18.41 39.93
CA SER A 321 -6.60 19.00 40.18
C SER A 321 -7.06 18.81 41.63
N LYS A 322 -6.95 17.58 42.16
CA LYS A 322 -7.31 17.27 43.56
C LYS A 322 -6.48 18.03 44.59
N LEU A 323 -5.15 18.09 44.40
CA LEU A 323 -4.25 18.85 45.27
C LEU A 323 -4.56 20.35 45.24
N ASN A 324 -4.79 20.92 44.05
CA ASN A 324 -5.21 22.32 43.93
C ASN A 324 -6.54 22.58 44.66
N MET A 325 -7.51 21.65 44.59
CA MET A 325 -8.76 21.79 45.35
C MET A 325 -8.53 21.74 46.86
N LEU A 326 -7.64 20.87 47.35
CA LEU A 326 -7.27 20.82 48.76
C LEU A 326 -6.57 22.09 49.22
N ASP A 327 -5.62 22.59 48.43
CA ASP A 327 -4.90 23.83 48.68
C ASP A 327 -5.87 25.02 48.84
N GLN A 328 -6.81 25.15 47.91
CA GLN A 328 -7.85 26.19 47.97
C GLN A 328 -8.74 26.05 49.21
N LYS A 329 -9.12 24.82 49.61
CA LYS A 329 -9.90 24.60 50.84
C LYS A 329 -9.10 25.03 52.08
N ILE A 330 -7.81 24.70 52.16
CA ILE A 330 -6.94 25.07 53.28
C ILE A 330 -6.77 26.59 53.36
N ILE A 331 -6.47 27.26 52.24
CA ILE A 331 -6.35 28.72 52.15
C ILE A 331 -7.62 29.40 52.65
N ASN A 332 -8.80 28.95 52.18
CA ASN A 332 -10.08 29.49 52.61
C ASN A 332 -10.31 29.32 54.13
N LEU A 333 -9.90 28.20 54.72
CA LEU A 333 -10.01 28.00 56.17
C LEU A 333 -9.04 28.89 56.96
N ILE A 334 -7.81 29.05 56.48
CA ILE A 334 -6.82 29.96 57.08
C ILE A 334 -7.37 31.39 57.09
N GLU A 335 -8.00 31.83 56.00
CA GLU A 335 -8.63 33.16 55.93
C GLU A 335 -9.80 33.32 56.89
N ARG A 336 -10.60 32.28 57.12
CA ARG A 336 -11.69 32.32 58.11
C ARG A 336 -11.20 32.45 59.55
N VAL A 337 -9.99 31.98 59.84
CA VAL A 337 -9.38 31.97 61.19
C VAL A 337 -8.43 33.15 61.42
N LYS A 338 -8.19 34.00 60.40
CA LYS A 338 -7.53 35.31 60.54
C LYS A 338 -8.49 36.35 61.09
#